data_AF-A0A813M2V9-F1
#
_entry.id   AF-A0A813M2V9-F1
#
_cell.length_a   1.000
_cell.length_b   1.000
_cell.length_c   1.000
_cell.angle_alpha   90.00
_cell.angle_beta   90.00
_cell.angle_gamma   90.00
#
_symmetry.space_group_name_H-M   'P 1'
#
loop_
_entity.id
_entity.type
_entity.pdbx_description
1 polymer ?
#
loop_
_entity_poly.entity_id
_entity_poly.type
_entity_poly.pdbx_seq_one_letter_code
_entity_poly.pdbx_strand_id
1 'polypeptide(L)'
;MVWEAVPIPQPARSTAVALPMPPPARLLLLWSGGGASSAELHMGRIHVPVAAPKTVRKPQLERARLKAGQSGAGGDSHFLLCQSYDAKHVAALVLQEPELRTGSSAVARVCLVDISDLRFSPTGGFGASSESSRPTALALEDLPEESVRMSAPLPDSYIWASAMRVSGQRGVCSVYAWRTRRLVTLDMQGDEENEDDDAGE
;
A
#
# COMPACT_ATOMS: atom_id res chain seq x y z
N MET A 1 -83.36 2.29 -13.07
CA MET A 1 -82.20 2.32 -14.00
C MET A 1 -81.03 2.85 -13.18
N VAL A 2 -80.19 1.96 -12.67
CA VAL A 2 -79.11 2.27 -11.71
C VAL A 2 -77.80 2.30 -12.50
N TRP A 3 -77.09 3.42 -12.47
CA TRP A 3 -75.78 3.55 -13.11
C TRP A 3 -74.71 3.11 -12.09
N GLU A 4 -74.07 1.97 -12.33
CA GLU A 4 -72.88 1.56 -11.57
C GLU A 4 -71.65 2.30 -12.09
N ALA A 5 -70.90 2.92 -11.18
CA ALA A 5 -69.65 3.60 -11.49
C ALA A 5 -68.54 2.56 -11.72
N VAL A 6 -67.98 2.54 -12.93
CA VAL A 6 -66.82 1.73 -13.28
C VAL A 6 -65.55 2.34 -12.65
N PRO A 7 -64.80 1.61 -11.80
CA PRO A 7 -63.59 2.15 -11.19
C PRO A 7 -62.46 2.28 -12.22
N ILE A 8 -61.84 3.46 -12.25
CA ILE A 8 -60.68 3.78 -13.10
C ILE A 8 -59.45 3.05 -12.54
N PRO A 9 -58.74 2.23 -13.33
CA PRO A 9 -57.53 1.56 -12.87
C PRO A 9 -56.44 2.59 -12.56
N GLN A 10 -55.92 2.58 -11.34
CA GLN A 10 -54.76 3.39 -10.97
C GLN A 10 -53.51 2.87 -11.69
N PRO A 11 -52.64 3.74 -12.22
CA PRO A 11 -51.40 3.30 -12.83
C PRO A 11 -50.53 2.59 -11.78
N ALA A 12 -50.03 1.42 -12.16
CA ALA A 12 -49.13 0.62 -11.33
C ALA A 12 -47.96 1.50 -10.84
N ARG A 13 -47.72 1.49 -9.53
CA ARG A 13 -46.56 2.14 -8.93
C ARG A 13 -45.31 1.58 -9.60
N SER A 14 -44.65 2.41 -10.39
CA SER A 14 -43.33 2.12 -10.96
C SER A 14 -42.38 1.80 -9.81
N THR A 15 -42.02 0.53 -9.68
CA THR A 15 -40.94 0.09 -8.82
C THR A 15 -39.66 0.56 -9.49
N ALA A 16 -39.16 1.72 -9.04
CA ALA A 16 -37.86 2.21 -9.45
C ALA A 16 -36.83 1.10 -9.19
N VAL A 17 -36.32 0.51 -10.28
CA VAL A 17 -35.23 -0.46 -10.23
C VAL A 17 -34.02 0.29 -9.66
N ALA A 18 -33.63 -0.03 -8.43
CA ALA A 18 -32.44 0.51 -7.82
C ALA A 18 -31.24 0.02 -8.64
N LEU A 19 -30.73 0.88 -9.52
CA LEU A 19 -29.51 0.61 -10.26
C LEU A 19 -28.38 0.38 -9.24
N PRO A 20 -27.51 -0.63 -9.45
CA PRO A 20 -26.38 -0.87 -8.57
C PRO A 20 -25.54 0.40 -8.51
N MET A 21 -25.41 0.97 -7.31
CA MET A 21 -24.58 2.15 -7.12
C MET A 21 -23.13 1.80 -7.45
N PRO A 22 -22.41 2.65 -8.18
CA PRO A 22 -21.00 2.42 -8.45
C PRO A 22 -20.23 2.31 -7.13
N PRO A 23 -19.20 1.46 -7.07
CA PRO A 23 -18.40 1.32 -5.87
C PRO A 23 -17.78 2.68 -5.48
N PRO A 24 -17.62 2.97 -4.18
CA PRO A 24 -17.00 4.21 -3.74
C PRO A 24 -15.59 4.34 -4.28
N ALA A 25 -15.22 5.53 -4.74
CA ALA A 25 -13.84 5.80 -5.16
C ALA A 25 -12.92 5.74 -3.93
N ARG A 26 -11.85 4.95 -4.05
CA ARG A 26 -10.83 4.78 -3.01
C ARG A 26 -9.49 5.21 -3.57
N LEU A 27 -8.86 6.19 -2.92
CA LEU A 27 -7.50 6.63 -3.25
C LEU A 27 -6.56 6.16 -2.14
N LEU A 28 -5.39 5.64 -2.53
CA LEU A 28 -4.30 5.30 -1.62
C LEU A 28 -3.17 6.31 -1.81
N LEU A 29 -2.84 7.04 -0.75
CA LEU A 29 -1.71 7.94 -0.67
C LEU A 29 -0.58 7.26 0.09
N LEU A 30 0.63 7.33 -0.45
CA LEU A 30 1.83 6.73 0.10
C LEU A 30 2.92 7.79 0.21
N TRP A 31 3.61 7.84 1.35
CA TRP A 31 4.81 8.65 1.50
C TRP A 31 5.71 8.03 2.58
N SER A 32 7.01 8.09 2.35
CA SER A 32 7.99 7.84 3.40
C SER A 32 8.19 9.12 4.23
N GLY A 33 8.45 8.95 5.51
CA GLY A 33 8.75 10.02 6.45
C GLY A 33 9.68 9.53 7.54
N GLY A 34 10.30 10.46 8.27
CA GLY A 34 11.08 10.16 9.47
C GLY A 34 10.43 10.83 10.68
N GLY A 35 10.19 10.06 11.74
CA GLY A 35 9.96 10.59 13.09
C GLY A 35 11.27 10.68 13.88
N ALA A 36 11.21 11.13 15.13
CA ALA A 36 12.38 11.27 16.00
C ALA A 36 13.14 9.95 16.28
N SER A 37 12.57 8.79 15.97
CA SER A 37 13.14 7.48 16.34
C SER A 37 13.11 6.39 15.27
N SER A 38 12.48 6.60 14.10
CA SER A 38 12.49 5.59 13.02
C SER A 38 11.98 6.13 11.69
N ALA A 39 12.41 5.52 10.59
CA ALA A 39 11.81 5.70 9.28
C ALA A 39 10.44 4.99 9.20
N GLU A 40 9.43 5.72 8.72
CA GLU A 40 8.04 5.26 8.61
C GLU A 40 7.55 5.34 7.15
N LEU A 41 6.79 4.34 6.73
CA LEU A 41 5.92 4.36 5.57
C LEU A 41 4.51 4.71 6.04
N HIS A 42 4.00 5.84 5.56
CA HIS A 42 2.66 6.28 5.87
C HIS A 42 1.71 5.96 4.71
N MET A 43 0.53 5.48 5.08
CA MET A 43 -0.53 5.13 4.14
C MET A 43 -1.80 5.88 4.50
N GLY A 44 -2.39 6.56 3.54
CA GLY A 44 -3.67 7.24 3.66
C GLY A 44 -4.70 6.65 2.71
N ARG A 45 -5.82 6.16 3.22
CA ARG A 45 -6.98 5.76 2.41
C ARG A 45 -8.00 6.89 2.43
N ILE A 46 -8.32 7.43 1.27
CA ILE A 46 -9.40 8.41 1.10
C ILE A 46 -10.59 7.70 0.50
N HIS A 47 -11.70 7.65 1.24
CA HIS A 47 -12.98 7.17 0.76
C HIS A 47 -13.86 8.35 0.38
N VAL A 48 -14.29 8.38 -0.88
CA VAL A 48 -15.25 9.36 -1.37
C VAL A 48 -16.61 8.65 -1.51
N PRO A 49 -17.50 8.77 -0.51
CA PRO A 49 -18.79 8.11 -0.56
C PRO A 49 -19.65 8.71 -1.67
N VAL A 50 -20.40 7.84 -2.37
CA VAL A 50 -21.41 8.29 -3.33
C VAL A 50 -22.44 9.15 -2.59
N ALA A 51 -22.64 10.37 -3.07
CA ALA A 51 -23.62 11.29 -2.52
C ALA A 51 -24.91 11.21 -3.33
N ALA A 52 -26.06 11.17 -2.64
CA ALA A 52 -27.34 11.31 -3.32
C ALA A 52 -27.45 12.71 -3.94
N PRO A 53 -28.22 12.89 -5.03
CA PRO A 53 -28.44 14.21 -5.62
C PRO A 53 -28.85 15.21 -4.54
N LYS A 54 -28.18 16.38 -4.49
CA LYS A 54 -28.39 17.46 -3.51
C LYS A 54 -27.91 17.17 -2.07
N THR A 55 -27.14 16.11 -1.85
CA THR A 55 -26.45 15.89 -0.56
C THR A 55 -24.94 16.04 -0.74
N VAL A 56 -24.24 16.60 0.25
CA VAL A 56 -22.78 16.64 0.28
C VAL A 56 -22.32 15.67 1.35
N ARG A 57 -21.59 14.63 0.96
CA ARG A 57 -20.90 13.74 1.89
C ARG A 57 -19.43 14.10 1.93
N LYS A 58 -18.87 14.23 3.14
CA LYS A 58 -17.46 14.54 3.33
C LYS A 58 -16.61 13.31 3.01
N PRO A 59 -15.45 13.45 2.35
CA PRO A 59 -14.47 12.38 2.24
C PRO A 59 -14.03 11.91 3.62
N GLN A 60 -13.87 10.60 3.77
CA GLN A 60 -13.32 9.99 4.97
C GLN A 60 -11.85 9.67 4.72
N LEU A 61 -10.98 10.01 5.67
CA LEU A 61 -9.55 9.72 5.60
C LEU A 61 -9.19 8.76 6.71
N GLU A 62 -8.65 7.61 6.34
CA GLU A 62 -8.07 6.66 7.29
C GLU A 62 -6.55 6.61 7.08
N ARG A 63 -5.80 6.33 8.15
CA ARG A 63 -4.35 6.24 8.09
C ARG A 63 -3.83 4.97 8.76
N ALA A 64 -2.82 4.39 8.16
CA ALA A 64 -1.98 3.34 8.73
C ALA A 64 -0.50 3.77 8.62
N ARG A 65 0.35 3.16 9.44
CA ARG A 65 1.79 3.43 9.45
C ARG A 65 2.56 2.15 9.64
N LEU A 66 3.64 2.03 8.90
CA LEU A 66 4.62 0.96 9.01
C LEU A 66 5.98 1.56 9.37
N LYS A 67 6.69 0.95 10.30
CA LYS A 67 8.10 1.26 10.57
C LYS A 67 8.95 0.25 9.82
N ALA A 68 10.06 0.72 9.26
CA ALA A 68 10.97 -0.18 8.53
C ALA A 68 11.59 -1.24 9.46
N GLY A 69 11.59 -0.99 10.78
CA GLY A 69 12.12 -1.89 11.80
C GLY A 69 13.62 -1.72 12.00
N GLN A 70 14.17 -2.52 12.90
CA GLN A 70 15.61 -2.76 13.00
C GLN A 70 15.85 -4.13 12.40
N SER A 71 16.90 -4.29 11.60
CA SER A 71 17.28 -5.65 11.22
C SER A 71 17.67 -6.44 12.47
N GLY A 72 17.37 -7.74 12.53
CA GLY A 72 17.79 -8.62 13.63
C GLY A 72 19.29 -8.61 13.95
N ALA A 73 20.12 -8.00 13.10
CA ALA A 73 21.54 -7.70 13.32
C ALA A 73 21.83 -6.28 13.85
N GLY A 74 20.84 -5.55 14.37
CA GLY A 74 21.04 -4.24 15.03
C GLY A 74 21.24 -3.03 14.10
N GLY A 75 21.04 -3.18 12.79
CA GLY A 75 21.09 -2.07 11.81
C GLY A 75 19.73 -1.40 11.61
N ASP A 76 19.72 -0.06 11.45
CA ASP A 76 18.50 0.69 11.16
C ASP A 76 18.05 0.47 9.71
N SER A 77 16.74 0.44 9.49
CA SER A 77 16.15 0.31 8.15
C SER A 77 15.36 1.57 7.75
N HIS A 78 15.33 1.86 6.45
CA HIS A 78 14.72 3.06 5.89
C HIS A 78 13.89 2.76 4.64
N PHE A 79 12.71 3.38 4.52
CA PHE A 79 11.96 3.38 3.27
C PHE A 79 12.45 4.48 2.33
N LEU A 80 13.10 4.11 1.23
CA LEU A 80 13.61 5.06 0.24
C LEU A 80 12.53 5.49 -0.76
N LEU A 81 11.81 4.51 -1.31
CA LEU A 81 10.78 4.72 -2.34
C LEU A 81 9.58 3.82 -2.05
N CYS A 82 8.37 4.25 -2.40
CA CYS A 82 7.16 3.42 -2.27
C CYS A 82 6.19 3.69 -3.43
N GLN A 83 5.46 2.67 -3.88
CA GLN A 83 4.35 2.77 -4.83
C GLN A 83 3.27 1.72 -4.58
N SER A 84 2.02 2.06 -4.91
CA SER A 84 0.91 1.10 -4.89
C SER A 84 1.14 0.09 -6.00
N TYR A 85 1.22 -1.19 -5.64
CA TYR A 85 1.37 -2.27 -6.60
C TYR A 85 0.00 -2.72 -7.14
N ASP A 86 -0.93 -2.97 -6.23
CA ASP A 86 -2.35 -3.20 -6.51
C ASP A 86 -3.22 -2.65 -5.36
N ALA A 87 -4.46 -3.14 -5.23
CA ALA A 87 -5.39 -2.69 -4.19
C ALA A 87 -5.04 -3.16 -2.77
N LYS A 88 -4.24 -4.21 -2.64
CA LYS A 88 -3.85 -4.88 -1.39
C LYS A 88 -2.36 -4.80 -1.12
N HIS A 89 -1.53 -4.51 -2.11
CA HIS A 89 -0.09 -4.54 -1.97
C HIS A 89 0.56 -3.19 -2.23
N VAL A 90 1.60 -2.90 -1.46
CA VAL A 90 2.50 -1.77 -1.64
C VAL A 90 3.91 -2.30 -1.87
N ALA A 91 4.54 -1.85 -2.94
CA ALA A 91 5.96 -2.07 -3.16
C ALA A 91 6.77 -0.95 -2.51
N ALA A 92 7.78 -1.30 -1.72
CA ALA A 92 8.66 -0.37 -1.07
C ALA A 92 10.13 -0.77 -1.27
N LEU A 93 10.98 0.19 -1.59
CA LEU A 93 12.43 0.00 -1.56
C LEU A 93 12.91 0.30 -0.14
N VAL A 94 13.43 -0.72 0.52
CA VAL A 94 13.98 -0.66 1.88
C VAL A 94 15.50 -0.66 1.81
N LEU A 95 16.13 0.30 2.47
CA LEU A 95 17.56 0.35 2.72
C LEU A 95 17.81 -0.12 4.15
N GLN A 96 18.67 -1.11 4.30
CA GLN A 96 19.16 -1.57 5.59
C GLN A 96 20.59 -1.06 5.76
N GLU A 97 20.81 -0.25 6.79
CA GLU A 97 22.14 0.23 7.14
C GLU A 97 22.97 -0.87 7.83
N PRO A 98 24.29 -0.88 7.62
CA PRO A 98 25.15 -1.85 8.27
C PRO A 98 25.29 -1.54 9.75
N GLU A 99 25.42 -2.58 10.56
CA GLU A 99 25.79 -2.38 11.96
C GLU A 99 27.22 -1.83 12.02
N LEU A 100 27.43 -0.74 12.77
CA LEU A 100 28.71 -0.04 12.93
C LEU A 100 29.90 -0.95 13.29
N ARG A 101 29.66 -2.16 13.79
CA ARG A 101 30.67 -3.11 14.28
C ARG A 101 30.96 -4.27 13.35
N THR A 102 30.15 -4.51 12.32
CA THR A 102 30.25 -5.73 11.50
C THR A 102 31.03 -5.54 10.21
N GLY A 103 31.36 -4.30 9.83
CA GLY A 103 32.02 -4.01 8.54
C GLY A 103 31.16 -4.39 7.33
N SER A 104 29.86 -4.64 7.53
CA SER A 104 28.91 -4.91 6.45
C SER A 104 28.66 -3.65 5.61
N SER A 105 28.24 -3.84 4.35
CA SER A 105 27.77 -2.75 3.49
C SER A 105 26.27 -2.57 3.65
N ALA A 106 25.76 -1.37 3.38
CA ALA A 106 24.32 -1.13 3.34
C ALA A 106 23.67 -1.95 2.22
N VAL A 107 22.49 -2.49 2.46
CA VAL A 107 21.80 -3.36 1.51
C VAL A 107 20.44 -2.76 1.14
N ALA A 108 20.15 -2.66 -0.15
CA ALA A 108 18.85 -2.24 -0.64
C ALA A 108 18.04 -3.45 -1.12
N ARG A 109 16.75 -3.55 -0.77
CA ARG A 109 15.83 -4.61 -1.21
C ARG A 109 14.47 -4.04 -1.55
N VAL A 110 13.77 -4.65 -2.51
CA VAL A 110 12.36 -4.34 -2.76
C VAL A 110 11.49 -5.27 -1.93
N CYS A 111 10.60 -4.70 -1.13
CA CYS A 111 9.61 -5.43 -0.36
C CYS A 111 8.23 -5.21 -0.97
N LEU A 112 7.50 -6.29 -1.21
CA LEU A 112 6.08 -6.27 -1.52
C LEU A 112 5.31 -6.58 -0.23
N VAL A 113 4.57 -5.59 0.27
CA VAL A 113 3.89 -5.66 1.55
C VAL A 113 2.38 -5.75 1.33
N ASP A 114 1.74 -6.78 1.86
CA ASP A 114 0.28 -6.86 1.97
C ASP A 114 -0.21 -5.90 3.06
N ILE A 115 -1.06 -4.96 2.66
CA ILE A 115 -1.65 -3.93 3.50
C ILE A 115 -3.10 -4.28 3.90
N SER A 116 -3.53 -5.52 3.69
CA SER A 116 -4.85 -6.03 4.07
C SER A 116 -4.98 -6.17 5.59
N ASP A 117 -3.91 -6.60 6.25
CA ASP A 117 -3.88 -6.82 7.71
C ASP A 117 -3.59 -5.56 8.52
N LEU A 118 -3.21 -4.47 7.84
CA LEU A 118 -2.98 -3.19 8.48
C LEU A 118 -4.28 -2.56 8.96
N ARG A 119 -4.27 -2.14 10.23
CA ARG A 119 -5.36 -1.38 10.82
C ARG A 119 -5.30 0.08 10.36
N PHE A 120 -6.25 0.47 9.52
CA PHE A 120 -6.46 1.85 9.12
C PHE A 120 -7.37 2.56 10.12
N SER A 121 -6.81 3.51 10.86
CA SER A 121 -7.56 4.28 11.84
C SER A 121 -8.15 5.53 11.18
N PRO A 122 -9.44 5.83 11.40
CA PRO A 122 -10.03 7.06 10.89
C PRO A 122 -9.33 8.27 11.50
N THR A 123 -8.94 9.20 10.65
CA THR A 123 -8.40 10.50 11.07
C THR A 123 -9.51 11.53 10.99
N GLY A 124 -9.63 12.36 12.04
CA GLY A 124 -10.62 13.43 12.09
C GLY A 124 -10.39 14.48 11.02
N GLY A 125 -10.86 14.25 9.80
CA GLY A 125 -10.80 15.19 8.68
C GLY A 125 -9.39 15.67 8.27
N PHE A 126 -9.34 16.43 7.18
CA PHE A 126 -8.14 17.20 6.82
C PHE A 126 -8.08 18.42 7.73
N GLY A 127 -7.18 18.43 8.72
CA GLY A 127 -6.88 19.63 9.52
C GLY A 127 -6.88 19.47 11.04
N ALA A 128 -7.36 18.36 11.60
CA ALA A 128 -7.27 18.09 13.04
C ALA A 128 -6.12 17.12 13.34
N SER A 129 -4.88 17.60 13.33
CA SER A 129 -3.75 16.85 13.87
C SER A 129 -3.65 17.09 15.38
N SER A 130 -4.51 16.47 16.19
CA SER A 130 -4.16 16.29 17.60
C SER A 130 -3.10 15.19 17.66
N GLU A 131 -1.95 15.47 18.27
CA GLU A 131 -0.88 14.47 18.41
C GLU A 131 -1.33 13.24 19.22
N SER A 132 -2.37 13.41 20.05
CA SER A 132 -2.94 12.39 20.93
C SER A 132 -3.71 11.26 20.22
N SER A 133 -3.91 11.31 18.90
CA SER A 133 -4.70 10.31 18.15
C SER A 133 -3.95 9.68 16.97
N ARG A 134 -2.62 9.81 16.92
CA ARG A 134 -1.83 9.23 15.83
C ARG A 134 -1.85 7.69 15.92
N PRO A 135 -2.20 6.98 14.83
CA PRO A 135 -2.12 5.52 14.83
C PRO A 135 -0.69 5.08 15.10
N THR A 136 -0.53 4.13 16.03
CA THR A 136 0.75 3.49 16.32
C THR A 136 1.26 2.80 15.07
N ALA A 137 2.53 3.05 14.72
CA ALA A 137 3.14 2.40 13.58
C ALA A 137 3.57 0.97 13.94
N LEU A 138 3.18 0.01 13.10
CA LEU A 138 3.53 -1.40 13.21
C LEU A 138 4.91 -1.62 12.58
N ALA A 139 5.79 -2.42 13.18
CA ALA A 139 7.07 -2.71 12.54
C ALA A 139 6.89 -3.69 11.38
N LEU A 140 7.74 -3.59 10.36
CA LEU A 140 7.70 -4.48 9.20
C LEU A 140 7.94 -5.95 9.62
N GLU A 141 8.78 -6.16 10.63
CA GLU A 141 9.09 -7.46 11.24
C GLU A 141 7.96 -8.04 12.10
N ASP A 142 7.00 -7.21 12.54
CA ASP A 142 5.83 -7.64 13.32
C ASP A 142 4.68 -8.14 12.42
N LEU A 143 4.82 -8.00 11.09
CA LEU A 143 3.84 -8.52 10.15
C LEU A 143 3.96 -10.04 10.03
N PRO A 144 2.87 -10.74 9.69
CA PRO A 144 2.95 -12.13 9.29
C PRO A 144 3.97 -12.33 8.16
N GLU A 145 4.69 -13.45 8.19
CA GLU A 145 5.78 -13.74 7.25
C GLU A 145 5.26 -13.73 5.79
N GLU A 146 4.04 -14.23 5.58
CA GLU A 146 3.35 -14.23 4.30
C GLU A 146 2.95 -12.82 3.81
N SER A 147 2.89 -11.83 4.69
CA SER A 147 2.49 -10.46 4.35
C SER A 147 3.64 -9.64 3.77
N VAL A 148 4.89 -10.12 3.84
CA VAL A 148 6.07 -9.40 3.32
C VAL A 148 6.93 -10.31 2.46
N ARG A 149 6.87 -10.11 1.13
CA ARG A 149 7.82 -10.73 0.20
C ARG A 149 8.98 -9.79 -0.05
N MET A 150 10.21 -10.26 0.14
CA MET A 150 11.42 -9.48 -0.10
C MET A 150 12.17 -10.01 -1.31
N SER A 151 12.67 -9.11 -2.16
CA SER A 151 13.58 -9.48 -3.23
C SER A 151 14.96 -9.87 -2.69
N ALA A 152 15.76 -10.51 -3.53
CA ALA A 152 17.20 -10.57 -3.34
C ALA A 152 17.81 -9.16 -3.14
N PRO A 153 18.94 -9.06 -2.42
CA PRO A 153 19.74 -7.83 -2.34
C PRO A 153 20.02 -7.21 -3.71
N LEU A 154 19.71 -5.92 -3.84
CA LEU A 154 20.11 -5.15 -5.01
C LEU A 154 21.59 -4.77 -4.92
N PRO A 155 22.28 -4.58 -6.06
CA PRO A 155 23.64 -4.07 -6.08
C PRO A 155 23.77 -2.72 -5.36
N ASP A 156 24.92 -2.44 -4.74
CA ASP A 156 25.22 -1.23 -3.96
C ASP A 156 24.87 0.09 -4.67
N SER A 157 24.90 0.09 -6.01
CA SER A 157 24.48 1.26 -6.80
C SER A 157 23.04 1.72 -6.52
N TYR A 158 22.18 0.83 -6.02
CA TYR A 158 20.77 1.07 -5.72
C TYR A 158 20.51 1.64 -4.33
N ILE A 159 21.53 1.78 -3.48
CA ILE A 159 21.45 2.58 -2.24
C ILE A 159 21.02 4.03 -2.56
N TRP A 160 21.37 4.52 -3.77
CA TRP A 160 20.99 5.84 -4.29
C TRP A 160 19.89 5.78 -5.35
N ALA A 161 18.99 4.79 -5.25
CA ALA A 161 17.83 4.72 -6.12
C ALA A 161 17.01 6.01 -6.03
N SER A 162 16.56 6.48 -7.19
CA SER A 162 15.87 7.77 -7.34
C SER A 162 14.43 7.64 -7.81
N ALA A 163 14.11 6.53 -8.48
CA ALA A 163 12.79 6.31 -9.02
C ALA A 163 12.47 4.83 -8.98
N MET A 164 11.19 4.55 -8.76
CA MET A 164 10.62 3.22 -8.81
C MET A 164 9.36 3.28 -9.66
N ARG A 165 9.06 2.20 -10.38
CA ARG A 165 7.81 2.03 -11.13
C ARG A 165 7.33 0.61 -10.93
N VAL A 166 6.05 0.46 -10.59
CA VAL A 166 5.45 -0.85 -10.41
C VAL A 166 4.28 -1.07 -11.35
N SER A 167 4.04 -2.33 -11.70
CA SER A 167 2.89 -2.75 -12.49
C SER A 167 2.34 -4.05 -11.92
N GLY A 168 1.33 -3.96 -11.06
CA GLY A 168 0.69 -5.13 -10.47
C GLY A 168 0.05 -6.07 -11.48
N GLN A 169 -0.47 -5.52 -12.59
CA GLN A 169 -1.03 -6.33 -13.70
C GLN A 169 0.01 -7.22 -14.39
N ARG A 170 1.27 -6.80 -14.41
CA ARG A 170 2.36 -7.49 -15.10
C ARG A 170 3.30 -8.21 -14.18
N GLY A 171 3.10 -8.12 -12.87
CA GLY A 171 3.99 -8.77 -11.94
C GLY A 171 5.28 -8.02 -11.64
N VAL A 172 5.53 -6.81 -12.14
CA VAL A 172 6.91 -6.26 -12.17
C VAL A 172 7.14 -5.01 -11.31
N CYS A 173 8.37 -4.87 -10.82
CA CYS A 173 8.89 -3.66 -10.17
C CYS A 173 10.22 -3.23 -10.81
N SER A 174 10.28 -2.02 -11.36
CA SER A 174 11.51 -1.44 -11.91
C SER A 174 12.07 -0.36 -10.99
N VAL A 175 13.36 -0.44 -10.67
CA VAL A 175 14.08 0.53 -9.84
C VAL A 175 15.20 1.17 -10.65
N TYR A 176 15.29 2.50 -10.60
CA TYR A 176 16.28 3.28 -11.32
C TYR A 176 17.23 4.02 -10.38
N ALA A 177 18.53 3.79 -10.56
CA ALA A 177 19.61 4.47 -9.87
C ALA A 177 20.24 5.53 -10.78
N TRP A 178 19.88 6.80 -10.57
CA TRP A 178 20.30 7.89 -11.48
C TRP A 178 21.81 8.10 -11.54
N ARG A 179 22.54 7.95 -10.43
CA ARG A 179 23.99 8.20 -10.38
C ARG A 179 24.75 7.25 -11.31
N THR A 180 24.34 5.99 -11.36
CA THR A 180 24.96 4.96 -12.20
C THR A 180 24.22 4.76 -13.52
N ARG A 181 23.09 5.45 -13.73
CA ARG A 181 22.19 5.30 -14.88
C ARG A 181 21.77 3.85 -15.11
N ARG A 182 21.59 3.08 -14.03
CA ARG A 182 21.20 1.67 -14.10
C ARG A 182 19.73 1.49 -13.76
N LEU A 183 19.07 0.62 -14.52
CA LEU A 183 17.70 0.18 -14.31
C LEU A 183 17.71 -1.31 -14.03
N VAL A 184 17.08 -1.73 -12.94
CA VAL A 184 16.79 -3.15 -12.67
C VAL A 184 15.28 -3.33 -12.74
N THR A 185 14.84 -4.45 -13.30
CA THR A 185 13.43 -4.85 -13.27
C THR A 185 13.36 -6.21 -12.60
N LEU A 186 12.55 -6.29 -11.56
CA LEU A 186 12.29 -7.47 -10.76
C LEU A 186 10.93 -8.05 -11.17
N ASP A 187 10.88 -9.36 -11.29
CA ASP A 187 9.63 -10.09 -11.25
C ASP A 187 9.22 -10.23 -9.78
N MET A 188 8.02 -9.78 -9.45
CA MET A 188 7.43 -9.80 -8.10
C MET A 188 6.40 -10.92 -7.94
N GLN A 189 6.08 -11.64 -9.01
CA GLN A 189 5.14 -12.78 -9.01
C GLN A 189 5.86 -14.12 -9.16
N GLY A 190 7.07 -14.13 -9.73
CA GLY A 190 7.91 -15.32 -9.76
C GLY A 190 8.19 -15.82 -8.35
N ASP A 191 7.80 -17.06 -8.09
CA ASP A 191 8.39 -17.81 -6.99
C ASP A 191 9.80 -18.17 -7.46
N GLU A 192 10.81 -17.75 -6.71
CA GLU A 192 12.19 -18.21 -6.91
C GLU A 192 12.25 -19.69 -6.51
N GLU A 193 11.59 -20.56 -7.29
CA GLU A 193 11.89 -21.99 -7.33
C GLU A 193 13.29 -22.11 -7.94
N ASN A 194 14.32 -21.87 -7.12
CA ASN A 194 15.66 -22.24 -7.47
C ASN A 194 15.68 -23.77 -7.52
N GLU A 195 15.86 -24.26 -8.74
CA GLU A 195 16.16 -25.63 -9.09
C GLU A 195 17.22 -26.19 -8.12
N ASP A 196 16.86 -27.27 -7.44
CA ASP A 196 17.82 -28.15 -6.78
C ASP A 196 18.80 -28.65 -7.84
N ASP A 197 19.97 -28.02 -7.94
CA ASP A 197 21.14 -28.57 -8.64
C ASP A 197 21.70 -29.74 -7.83
N ASP A 198 20.91 -30.80 -7.75
CA ASP A 198 21.34 -32.15 -7.38
C ASP A 198 21.73 -32.87 -8.68
N ALA A 199 22.83 -32.42 -9.29
CA ALA A 199 23.51 -33.12 -10.38
C ALA A 199 24.85 -33.62 -9.84
N GLY A 200 24.83 -34.82 -9.28
CA GLY A 200 26.01 -35.51 -8.81
C GLY A 200 27.03 -35.78 -9.91
N GLU A 201 28.29 -35.57 -9.57
CA GLU A 201 29.45 -36.37 -9.99
C GLU A 201 30.45 -36.45 -8.83
#